data_AF-A0A3B0T2U0-F1
#
_entry.id   AF-A0A3B0T2U0-F1
#
_cell.length_a   1.000
_cell.length_b   1.000
_cell.length_c   1.000
_cell.angle_alpha   90.00
_cell.angle_beta   90.00
_cell.angle_gamma   90.00
#
_symmetry.space_group_name_H-M   'P 1'
#
loop_
_entity.id
_entity.type
_entity.pdbx_description
1 polymer ?
#
loop_
_entity_poly.entity_id
_entity_poly.type
_entity_poly.pdbx_seq_one_letter_code
_entity_poly.pdbx_strand_id
1 'polypeptide(L)'
;MKRFLIVLAWSGLLGAIADGTITAYAAWEVATTTGMGINLTVDEHIRTHLHFLYWLKDVGYFLAPDRLIDWLFGLPALAYFPFRILLNLIFGWWMLRWARRLEKRSKTRVSGD
;
A
#
# COMPACT_ATOMS: atom_id res chain seq x y z
N MET A 1 -21.46 -10.10 0.23
CA MET A 1 -20.55 -9.36 1.13
C MET A 1 -19.26 -10.12 1.46
N LYS A 2 -19.28 -11.39 1.90
CA LYS A 2 -18.05 -12.16 2.20
C LYS A 2 -17.06 -12.27 1.03
N ARG A 3 -17.53 -12.64 -0.18
CA ARG A 3 -16.69 -12.74 -1.38
C ARG A 3 -16.02 -11.41 -1.75
N PHE A 4 -16.75 -10.30 -1.62
CA PHE A 4 -16.23 -8.94 -1.86
C PHE A 4 -15.08 -8.59 -0.91
N LEU A 5 -15.25 -8.84 0.39
CA LEU A 5 -14.19 -8.59 1.39
C LEU A 5 -12.94 -9.46 1.18
N ILE A 6 -13.12 -10.70 0.69
CA ILE A 6 -12.01 -11.59 0.36
C ILE A 6 -11.24 -11.06 -0.85
N VAL A 7 -11.94 -10.65 -1.92
CA VAL A 7 -11.30 -10.03 -3.10
C VAL A 7 -10.53 -8.77 -2.71
N LEU A 8 -11.10 -7.94 -1.84
CA LEU A 8 -10.43 -6.73 -1.35
C LEU A 8 -9.18 -7.03 -0.50
N ALA A 9 -9.21 -8.10 0.29
CA ALA A 9 -8.05 -8.56 1.05
C ALA A 9 -6.92 -9.06 0.11
N TRP A 10 -7.28 -9.77 -0.97
CA TRP A 10 -6.32 -10.21 -1.98
C TRP A 10 -5.72 -9.06 -2.78
N SER A 11 -6.51 -8.02 -3.12
CA SER A 11 -5.95 -6.82 -3.77
C SER A 11 -4.96 -6.09 -2.85
N GLY A 12 -5.22 -6.05 -1.54
CA GLY A 12 -4.27 -5.51 -0.56
C GLY A 12 -2.96 -6.31 -0.50
N LEU A 13 -3.02 -7.64 -0.61
CA LEU A 13 -1.83 -8.49 -0.65
C LEU A 13 -0.99 -8.26 -1.91
N LEU A 14 -1.63 -8.15 -3.08
CA LEU A 14 -0.94 -7.81 -4.33
C LEU A 14 -0.27 -6.44 -4.25
N GLY A 15 -0.95 -5.44 -3.67
CA GLY A 15 -0.38 -4.12 -3.41
C GLY A 15 0.83 -4.18 -2.47
N ALA A 16 0.77 -4.98 -1.41
CA ALA A 16 1.89 -5.18 -0.49
C ALA A 16 3.10 -5.87 -1.13
N ILE A 17 2.88 -6.83 -2.04
CA ILE A 17 3.96 -7.47 -2.81
C ILE A 17 4.61 -6.44 -3.74
N ALA A 18 3.81 -5.65 -4.45
CA ALA A 18 4.33 -4.58 -5.30
C ALA A 18 5.15 -3.57 -4.47
N ASP A 19 4.63 -3.08 -3.35
CA ASP A 19 5.33 -2.18 -2.43
C ASP A 19 6.63 -2.81 -1.89
N GLY A 20 6.62 -4.11 -1.61
CA GLY A 20 7.81 -4.87 -1.19
C GLY A 20 8.88 -4.93 -2.27
N THR A 21 8.50 -5.20 -3.52
CA THR A 21 9.44 -5.18 -4.64
C THR A 21 10.03 -3.79 -4.89
N ILE A 22 9.20 -2.74 -4.78
CA ILE A 22 9.64 -1.35 -4.94
C ILE A 22 10.61 -0.96 -3.83
N THR A 23 10.34 -1.38 -2.58
CA THR A 23 11.24 -1.17 -1.44
C THR A 23 12.57 -1.88 -1.66
N ALA A 24 12.55 -3.15 -2.05
CA ALA A 24 13.77 -3.93 -2.27
C ALA A 24 14.62 -3.33 -3.38
N TYR A 25 13.99 -2.81 -4.43
CA TYR A 25 14.66 -2.12 -5.52
C TYR A 25 15.29 -0.80 -5.05
N ALA A 26 14.56 0.03 -4.28
CA ALA A 26 15.13 1.24 -3.67
C ALA A 26 16.32 0.92 -2.73
N ALA A 27 16.24 -0.15 -1.95
CA ALA A 27 17.31 -0.59 -1.07
C ALA A 27 18.55 -1.05 -1.84
N TRP A 28 18.34 -1.78 -2.95
CA TRP A 28 19.41 -2.17 -3.86
C TRP A 28 20.13 -0.95 -4.46
N GLU A 29 19.40 0.09 -4.85
CA GLU A 29 19.97 1.31 -5.42
C GLU A 29 20.81 2.09 -4.42
N VAL A 30 20.30 2.27 -3.21
CA VAL A 30 21.04 2.92 -2.11
C VAL A 30 22.30 2.11 -1.76
N ALA A 31 22.26 0.78 -1.89
CA ALA A 31 23.42 -0.07 -1.63
C ALA A 31 24.47 -0.09 -2.76
N THR A 32 24.06 0.13 -4.02
CA THR A 32 24.92 0.00 -5.21
C THR A 32 25.38 1.33 -5.80
N THR A 33 24.66 2.41 -5.53
CA THR A 33 24.98 3.73 -6.07
C THR A 33 25.68 4.59 -5.03
N THR A 34 26.99 4.81 -5.22
CA THR A 34 27.78 5.76 -4.43
C THR A 34 27.30 7.19 -4.67
N GLY A 35 26.39 7.67 -3.83
CA GLY A 35 25.90 9.06 -3.86
C GLY A 35 24.38 9.21 -3.71
N MET A 36 23.61 8.18 -4.01
CA MET A 36 22.19 8.12 -3.62
C MET A 36 22.11 7.75 -2.14
N GLY A 37 22.20 8.77 -1.29
CA GLY A 37 22.00 8.59 0.15
C GLY A 37 20.59 8.07 0.47
N ILE A 38 20.36 7.77 1.75
CA ILE A 38 19.09 7.29 2.32
C ILE A 38 17.91 8.27 2.07
N ASN A 39 18.20 9.46 1.54
CA ASN A 39 17.25 10.52 1.18
C ASN A 39 16.59 10.36 -0.20
N LEU A 40 16.74 9.22 -0.89
CA LEU A 40 15.99 8.98 -2.13
C LEU A 40 14.49 9.09 -1.84
N THR A 41 13.86 10.12 -2.42
CA THR A 41 12.44 10.42 -2.17
C THR A 41 11.55 9.51 -2.98
N VAL A 42 10.29 9.36 -2.54
CA VAL A 42 9.28 8.60 -3.28
C VAL A 42 9.05 9.20 -4.68
N ASP A 43 9.03 10.52 -4.82
CA ASP A 43 8.88 11.19 -6.12
C ASP A 43 10.02 10.85 -7.07
N GLU A 44 11.26 10.95 -6.61
CA GLU A 44 12.45 10.69 -7.43
C GLU A 44 12.51 9.21 -7.82
N HIS A 45 12.23 8.31 -6.87
CA HIS A 45 12.20 6.86 -7.11
C HIS A 45 11.16 6.47 -8.15
N ILE A 46 9.93 6.98 -8.02
CA ILE A 46 8.84 6.67 -8.94
C ILE A 46 9.11 7.30 -10.31
N ARG A 47 9.58 8.55 -10.36
CA ARG A 47 9.84 9.23 -11.64
C ARG A 47 10.95 8.53 -12.43
N THR A 48 12.03 8.13 -11.78
CA THR A 48 13.23 7.59 -12.45
C THR A 48 13.07 6.12 -12.81
N HIS A 49 12.43 5.31 -11.97
CA HIS A 49 12.43 3.85 -12.12
C HIS A 49 11.05 3.25 -12.39
N LEU A 50 9.98 3.92 -11.96
CA LEU A 50 8.61 3.42 -12.03
C LEU A 50 7.71 4.44 -12.72
N HIS A 51 8.17 4.99 -13.84
CA HIS A 51 7.49 6.08 -14.54
C HIS A 51 6.04 5.72 -14.89
N PHE A 52 5.77 4.43 -15.15
CA PHE A 52 4.43 3.91 -15.39
C PHE A 52 3.48 3.99 -14.18
N LEU A 53 3.99 4.23 -12.97
CA LEU A 53 3.23 4.48 -11.74
C LEU A 53 3.10 5.98 -11.43
N TYR A 54 3.73 6.87 -12.22
CA TYR A 54 3.73 8.30 -11.90
C TYR A 54 2.33 8.92 -11.93
N TRP A 55 1.42 8.37 -12.74
CA TRP A 55 0.00 8.77 -12.76
C TRP A 55 -0.70 8.60 -11.39
N LEU A 56 -0.20 7.74 -10.49
CA LEU A 56 -0.74 7.65 -9.14
C LEU A 56 -0.58 8.95 -8.35
N LYS A 57 0.42 9.76 -8.69
CA LYS A 57 0.62 11.09 -8.09
C LYS A 57 -0.51 12.02 -8.47
N ASP A 58 -0.89 12.04 -9.75
CA ASP A 58 -2.01 12.83 -10.26
C ASP A 58 -3.35 12.41 -9.64
N VAL A 59 -3.55 11.09 -9.49
CA VAL A 59 -4.70 10.57 -8.74
C VAL A 59 -4.66 10.98 -7.27
N GLY A 60 -3.48 11.05 -6.67
CA GLY A 60 -3.28 11.58 -5.33
C GLY A 60 -3.78 13.01 -5.20
N TYR A 61 -3.34 13.90 -6.10
CA TYR A 61 -3.78 15.31 -6.12
C TYR A 61 -5.29 15.45 -6.33
N PHE A 62 -5.92 14.53 -7.06
CA PHE A 62 -7.37 14.52 -7.22
C PHE A 62 -8.12 14.16 -5.93
N LEU A 63 -7.55 13.30 -5.08
CA LEU A 63 -8.23 12.75 -3.90
C LEU A 63 -7.94 13.50 -2.61
N ALA A 64 -6.81 14.18 -2.51
CA ALA A 64 -6.34 14.81 -1.28
C ALA A 64 -5.67 16.17 -1.55
N PRO A 65 -5.56 17.05 -0.54
CA PRO A 65 -4.93 18.36 -0.71
C PRO A 65 -3.48 18.25 -1.19
N ASP A 66 -3.09 19.14 -2.09
CA ASP A 66 -1.76 19.13 -2.73
C ASP A 66 -0.61 19.05 -1.74
N ARG A 67 -0.68 19.83 -0.65
CA ARG A 67 0.34 19.83 0.41
C ARG A 67 0.57 18.45 1.03
N LEU A 68 -0.48 17.63 1.15
CA LEU A 68 -0.38 16.29 1.70
C LEU A 68 0.31 15.36 0.72
N ILE A 69 -0.01 15.47 -0.57
CA ILE A 69 0.62 14.66 -1.63
C ILE A 69 2.08 15.05 -1.81
N ASP A 70 2.40 16.34 -1.84
CA ASP A 70 3.78 16.84 -1.90
C ASP A 70 4.59 16.33 -0.71
N TRP A 71 4.02 16.39 0.50
CA TRP A 71 4.66 15.86 1.70
C TRP A 71 4.89 14.35 1.61
N LEU A 72 3.88 13.60 1.15
CA LEU A 72 3.94 12.14 1.01
C LEU A 72 5.03 11.70 0.01
N PHE A 73 5.07 12.36 -1.14
CA PHE A 73 6.03 12.08 -2.21
C PHE A 73 7.44 12.59 -1.89
N GLY A 74 7.57 13.54 -0.97
CA GLY A 74 8.85 14.01 -0.42
C GLY A 74 9.46 13.09 0.65
N LEU A 75 8.73 12.06 1.11
CA LEU A 75 9.26 11.12 2.11
C LEU A 75 10.36 10.23 1.50
N PRO A 76 11.29 9.72 2.34
CA PRO A 76 12.25 8.71 1.91
C PRO A 76 11.52 7.44 1.46
N ALA A 77 11.80 6.99 0.23
CA ALA A 77 11.18 5.80 -0.36
C ALA A 77 11.38 4.56 0.53
N LEU A 78 12.59 4.41 1.09
CA LEU A 78 12.96 3.34 2.01
C LEU A 78 12.14 3.28 3.30
N ALA A 79 11.56 4.40 3.74
CA ALA A 79 10.69 4.44 4.91
C ALA A 79 9.21 4.31 4.51
N TYR A 80 8.83 4.98 3.43
CA TYR A 80 7.45 5.07 2.98
C TYR A 80 6.86 3.71 2.54
N PHE A 81 7.55 2.97 1.67
CA PHE A 81 7.01 1.73 1.12
C PHE A 81 6.86 0.62 2.19
N PRO A 82 7.83 0.37 3.10
CA PRO A 82 7.64 -0.55 4.20
C PRO A 82 6.48 -0.17 5.12
N PHE A 83 6.34 1.12 5.41
CA PHE A 83 5.21 1.61 6.19
C PHE A 83 3.87 1.32 5.49
N ARG A 84 3.82 1.48 4.16
CA ARG A 84 2.66 1.14 3.34
C ARG A 84 2.30 -0.34 3.37
N ILE A 85 3.31 -1.23 3.34
CA ILE A 85 3.11 -2.67 3.50
C ILE A 85 2.45 -2.99 4.85
N LEU A 86 2.94 -2.39 5.93
CA LEU A 86 2.37 -2.57 7.27
C LEU A 86 0.93 -2.09 7.34
N LEU A 87 0.63 -0.92 6.78
CA LEU A 87 -0.74 -0.42 6.70
C LEU A 87 -1.64 -1.38 5.93
N ASN A 88 -1.23 -1.83 4.74
CA ASN A 88 -1.98 -2.77 3.92
C ASN A 88 -2.23 -4.10 4.66
N LEU A 89 -1.25 -4.60 5.41
CA LEU A 89 -1.38 -5.82 6.21
C LEU A 89 -2.39 -5.65 7.36
N ILE A 90 -2.33 -4.52 8.08
CA ILE A 90 -3.25 -4.19 9.17
C ILE A 90 -4.68 -4.05 8.62
N PHE A 91 -4.86 -3.32 7.52
CA PHE A 91 -6.16 -3.15 6.87
C PHE A 91 -6.71 -4.48 6.36
N GLY A 92 -5.89 -5.30 5.69
CA GLY A 92 -6.28 -6.63 5.22
C GLY A 92 -6.71 -7.54 6.37
N TRP A 93 -5.94 -7.57 7.47
CA TRP A 93 -6.30 -8.33 8.67
C TRP A 93 -7.61 -7.84 9.29
N TRP A 94 -7.82 -6.53 9.34
CA TRP A 94 -9.04 -5.94 9.89
C TRP A 94 -10.27 -6.31 9.05
N MET A 95 -10.17 -6.22 7.72
CA MET A 95 -11.23 -6.63 6.80
C MET A 95 -11.56 -8.13 6.91
N LEU A 96 -10.54 -8.99 7.00
CA LEU A 96 -10.74 -10.44 7.23
C LEU A 96 -11.42 -10.71 8.58
N ARG A 97 -11.07 -9.96 9.62
CA ARG A 97 -11.74 -10.05 10.92
C ARG A 97 -13.21 -9.63 10.84
N TRP A 98 -13.53 -8.60 10.07
CA TRP A 98 -14.91 -8.17 9.84
C TRP A 98 -15.70 -9.19 9.01
N ALA A 99 -15.10 -9.74 7.95
CA ALA A 99 -15.71 -10.79 7.14
C ALA A 99 -16.11 -12.01 8.00
N ARG A 100 -15.24 -12.42 8.92
CA ARG A 100 -15.51 -13.51 9.88
C ARG A 100 -16.66 -13.18 10.86
N ARG A 101 -16.76 -11.93 11.33
CA ARG A 101 -17.87 -11.51 12.20
C ARG A 101 -19.22 -11.55 11.49
N LEU A 102 -19.28 -11.15 10.22
CA LEU A 102 -20.50 -11.21 9.40
C LEU A 102 -20.94 -12.66 9.15
N GLU A 103 -20.00 -13.57 8.90
CA GLU A 103 -20.29 -15.00 8.75
C GLU A 103 -20.88 -15.62 10.03
N LYS A 104 -20.33 -15.28 11.20
CA LYS A 104 -20.83 -15.78 12.48
C LYS A 104 -22.26 -15.31 12.77
N ARG A 105 -22.58 -14.03 12.48
CA ARG A 105 -23.93 -13.47 12.61
C ARG A 105 -24.94 -14.10 11.65
N SER A 106 -24.50 -14.43 10.43
CA SER A 106 -25.34 -15.11 9.44
C SER A 106 -25.74 -16.51 9.90
N LYS A 107 -24.82 -17.29 10.48
CA LYS A 107 -25.10 -18.66 10.96
C LYS A 107 -26.08 -18.69 12.13
N THR A 108 -25.99 -17.74 13.07
CA THR A 108 -26.92 -17.64 14.21
C THR A 108 -28.34 -17.24 13.81
N ARG A 109 -28.53 -16.57 12.68
CA ARG A 109 -29.87 -16.21 12.17
C ARG A 109 -30.59 -17.38 11.52
N VAL A 110 -29.86 -18.30 10.89
CA VAL A 110 -30.43 -19.47 10.19
C VAL A 110 -30.73 -20.63 11.15
N SER A 111 -30.13 -20.64 12.35
CA SER A 111 -30.36 -21.68 13.36
C SER A 111 -31.45 -21.32 14.38
N GLY A 112 -32.06 -20.14 14.26
CA GLY A 112 -33.09 -19.64 15.18
C GLY A 112 -34.50 -19.56 14.56
N ASP A 113 -34.64 -20.00 13.30
CA ASP A 113 -35.91 -20.26 12.61
C ASP A 113 -36.11 -21.79 12.53
#